data_AF-A0A834BQV1-F1
#
_entry.id   AF-A0A834BQV1-F1
#
_cell.length_a   1.000
_cell.length_b   1.000
_cell.length_c   1.000
_cell.angle_alpha   90.00
_cell.angle_beta   90.00
_cell.angle_gamma   90.00
#
_symmetry.space_group_name_H-M   'P 1'
#
loop_
_entity.id
_entity.type
_entity.pdbx_description
1 polymer ?
#
loop_
_entity_poly.entity_id
_entity_poly.type
_entity_poly.pdbx_seq_one_letter_code
_entity_poly.pdbx_strand_id
1 'polypeptide(L)'
;MLDNPNEPVSDLSYFDCIESVMENSKVLGESMAGISQNAKTGDLPAFGECVGVASKALCGLTEAAAQAAYLVGISDPNSQAGHQGLVDPIQFARANQAIQMACQNLVDPGSSPSQVIMG
;
A
#
# COMPACT_ATOMS: atom_id res chain seq x y z
N MET A 1 -9.61 -4.30 4.41
CA MET A 1 -9.50 -2.87 4.80
C MET A 1 -10.86 -2.24 4.98
N LEU A 2 -11.82 -2.44 4.06
CA LEU A 2 -13.12 -1.74 4.11
C LEU A 2 -14.23 -2.46 4.91
N ASP A 3 -14.12 -3.77 5.18
CA ASP A 3 -15.21 -4.51 5.84
C ASP A 3 -15.43 -4.11 7.31
N ASN A 4 -14.39 -3.60 8.00
CA ASN A 4 -14.48 -3.17 9.39
C ASN A 4 -13.26 -2.30 9.78
N PRO A 5 -13.25 -0.99 9.47
CA PRO A 5 -12.12 -0.10 9.73
C PRO A 5 -12.07 0.29 11.22
N ASN A 6 -11.78 -0.68 12.09
CA ASN A 6 -11.69 -0.49 13.56
C ASN A 6 -10.26 -0.23 14.05
N GLU A 7 -9.28 -0.32 13.15
CA GLU A 7 -7.87 -0.02 13.40
C GLU A 7 -7.39 1.00 12.36
N PRO A 8 -6.44 1.89 12.72
CA PRO A 8 -5.86 2.81 11.76
C PRO A 8 -5.13 2.05 10.66
N VAL A 9 -5.36 2.47 9.42
CA VAL A 9 -4.75 1.92 8.22
C VAL A 9 -3.41 2.59 7.92
N SER A 10 -3.26 3.86 8.31
CA SER A 10 -2.06 4.65 8.12
C SER A 10 -1.95 5.75 9.18
N ASP A 11 -0.88 6.53 9.12
CA ASP A 11 -0.66 7.71 9.97
C ASP A 11 -1.20 9.01 9.35
N LEU A 12 -1.95 8.92 8.25
CA LEU A 12 -2.49 10.10 7.57
C LEU A 12 -3.57 10.79 8.41
N SER A 13 -3.58 12.12 8.40
CA SER A 13 -4.70 12.90 8.93
C SER A 13 -5.91 12.83 8.00
N TYR A 14 -7.07 13.28 8.47
CA TYR A 14 -8.30 13.28 7.66
C TYR A 14 -8.15 14.14 6.39
N PHE A 15 -7.47 15.29 6.49
CA PHE A 15 -7.24 16.15 5.33
C PHE A 15 -6.22 15.54 4.36
N ASP A 16 -5.18 14.88 4.86
CA ASP A 16 -4.23 14.16 4.00
C ASP A 16 -4.92 12.99 3.26
N CYS A 17 -5.91 12.35 3.89
CA CYS A 17 -6.73 11.34 3.21
C CYS A 17 -7.54 11.96 2.06
N ILE A 18 -8.10 13.17 2.23
CA ILE A 18 -8.82 13.87 1.15
C ILE A 18 -7.87 14.20 0.00
N GLU A 19 -6.68 14.73 0.30
CA GLU A 19 -5.66 15.04 -0.71
C GLU A 19 -5.23 13.78 -1.47
N SER A 20 -4.97 12.68 -0.75
CA SER A 20 -4.63 11.39 -1.33
C SER A 20 -5.77 10.85 -2.22
N VAL A 21 -7.03 10.97 -1.80
CA VAL A 21 -8.19 10.58 -2.61
C VAL A 21 -8.27 11.42 -3.89
N MET A 22 -8.04 12.73 -3.82
CA MET A 22 -8.07 13.61 -4.99
C MET A 22 -6.98 13.24 -6.01
N GLU A 23 -5.73 13.05 -5.55
CA GLU A 23 -4.62 12.71 -6.44
C GLU A 23 -4.81 11.32 -7.07
N ASN A 24 -5.16 10.30 -6.28
CA ASN A 24 -5.41 8.95 -6.79
C ASN A 24 -6.61 8.93 -7.76
N SER A 25 -7.66 9.72 -7.51
CA SER A 25 -8.81 9.83 -8.42
C SER A 25 -8.43 10.43 -9.78
N LYS A 26 -7.56 11.44 -9.78
CA LYS A 26 -7.04 12.04 -11.01
C LYS A 26 -6.22 11.03 -11.81
N VAL A 27 -5.26 10.38 -11.17
CA VAL A 27 -4.40 9.35 -11.80
C VAL A 27 -5.24 8.19 -12.35
N LEU A 28 -6.25 7.74 -11.60
CA LEU A 28 -7.17 6.70 -12.04
C LEU A 28 -7.95 7.13 -13.29
N GLY A 29 -8.48 8.36 -13.31
CA GLY A 29 -9.21 8.89 -14.46
C GLY A 29 -8.36 8.94 -15.74
N GLU A 30 -7.12 9.44 -15.63
CA GLU A 30 -6.17 9.46 -16.74
C GLU A 30 -5.81 8.04 -17.21
N SER A 31 -5.56 7.13 -16.27
CA SER A 31 -5.24 5.74 -16.57
C SER A 31 -6.39 5.01 -17.26
N MET A 32 -7.64 5.22 -16.83
CA MET A 32 -8.83 4.63 -17.45
C MET A 32 -9.03 5.11 -18.88
N ALA A 33 -8.78 6.40 -19.15
CA ALA A 33 -8.80 6.93 -20.51
C ALA A 33 -7.72 6.26 -21.38
N GLY A 34 -6.50 6.10 -20.84
CA GLY A 34 -5.39 5.38 -21.48
C GLY A 34 -5.72 3.92 -21.78
N ILE A 35 -6.31 3.18 -20.82
CA ILE A 35 -6.77 1.79 -20.99
C ILE A 35 -7.72 1.68 -22.19
N SER A 36 -8.76 2.53 -22.22
CA SER A 36 -9.76 2.53 -23.30
C SER A 36 -9.14 2.80 -24.66
N GLN A 37 -8.26 3.81 -24.73
CA GLN A 37 -7.61 4.21 -25.98
C GLN A 37 -6.63 3.14 -26.48
N ASN A 38 -5.77 2.61 -25.61
CA ASN A 38 -4.75 1.61 -25.97
C ASN A 38 -5.38 0.26 -26.34
N ALA A 39 -6.49 -0.11 -25.69
CA ALA A 39 -7.28 -1.27 -26.12
C ALA A 39 -7.85 -1.10 -27.53
N LYS A 40 -8.29 0.11 -27.89
CA LYS A 40 -8.85 0.41 -29.21
C LYS A 40 -7.79 0.40 -30.32
N THR A 41 -6.57 0.85 -30.03
CA THR A 41 -5.46 0.89 -31.00
C THR A 41 -4.67 -0.41 -31.08
N GLY A 42 -4.86 -1.33 -30.11
CA GLY A 42 -4.13 -2.59 -30.03
C GLY A 42 -2.72 -2.47 -29.46
N ASP A 43 -2.40 -1.37 -28.79
CA ASP A 43 -1.12 -1.16 -28.11
C ASP A 43 -1.12 -1.87 -26.74
N LEU A 44 -0.82 -3.18 -26.77
CA LEU A 44 -0.86 -4.02 -25.57
C LEU A 44 0.16 -3.62 -24.49
N PRO A 45 1.41 -3.24 -24.81
CA PRO A 45 2.35 -2.73 -23.81
C PRO A 45 1.83 -1.49 -23.07
N ALA A 46 1.37 -0.47 -23.80
CA ALA A 46 0.84 0.75 -23.19
C ALA A 46 -0.45 0.50 -22.41
N PHE A 47 -1.31 -0.40 -22.91
CA PHE A 47 -2.49 -0.87 -22.17
C PHE A 47 -2.09 -1.46 -20.81
N GLY A 48 -1.12 -2.37 -20.80
CA GLY A 48 -0.65 -3.03 -19.57
C GLY A 48 -0.07 -2.04 -18.55
N GLU A 49 0.65 -1.03 -19.03
CA GLU A 49 1.15 0.06 -18.18
C GLU A 49 -0.01 0.85 -17.54
N CYS A 50 -0.99 1.30 -18.34
CA CYS A 50 -2.14 2.02 -17.80
C CYS A 50 -2.95 1.18 -16.80
N VAL A 51 -3.10 -0.13 -17.02
CA VAL A 51 -3.72 -1.04 -16.05
C VAL A 51 -2.92 -1.10 -14.75
N GLY A 52 -1.59 -1.20 -14.83
CA GLY A 52 -0.71 -1.19 -13.67
C GLY A 52 -0.81 0.10 -12.84
N VAL A 53 -0.86 1.25 -13.51
CA VAL A 53 -1.05 2.55 -12.85
C VAL A 53 -2.44 2.65 -12.22
N ALA A 54 -3.50 2.27 -12.93
CA ALA A 54 -4.86 2.26 -12.40
C ALA A 54 -4.99 1.38 -11.15
N SER A 55 -4.37 0.19 -11.16
CA SER A 55 -4.36 -0.70 -9.99
C SER A 55 -3.71 -0.06 -8.77
N LYS A 56 -2.56 0.61 -8.95
CA LYS A 56 -1.88 1.31 -7.84
C LYS A 56 -2.72 2.47 -7.31
N ALA A 57 -3.34 3.25 -8.20
CA ALA A 57 -4.24 4.34 -7.80
C ALA A 57 -5.45 3.83 -7.01
N LEU A 58 -6.04 2.69 -7.40
CA LEU A 58 -7.13 2.05 -6.66
C LEU A 58 -6.71 1.59 -5.25
N CYS A 59 -5.50 1.03 -5.11
CA CYS A 59 -4.96 0.68 -3.79
C CYS A 59 -4.83 1.92 -2.91
N GLY A 60 -4.18 2.98 -3.39
CA GLY A 60 -4.02 4.24 -2.65
C GLY A 60 -5.36 4.88 -2.28
N LEU A 61 -6.34 4.86 -3.19
CA LEU A 61 -7.69 5.32 -2.93
C LEU A 61 -8.36 4.53 -1.80
N THR A 62 -8.24 3.19 -1.83
CA THR A 62 -8.82 2.30 -0.82
C THR A 62 -8.21 2.51 0.56
N GLU A 63 -6.88 2.67 0.61
CA GLU A 63 -6.15 2.94 1.85
C GLU A 63 -6.55 4.28 2.47
N ALA A 64 -6.58 5.36 1.67
CA ALA A 64 -6.99 6.68 2.11
C ALA A 64 -8.47 6.70 2.56
N ALA A 65 -9.36 6.03 1.82
CA ALA A 65 -10.77 5.93 2.18
C ALA A 65 -10.98 5.14 3.49
N ALA A 66 -10.25 4.03 3.67
CA ALA A 66 -10.34 3.24 4.90
C ALA A 66 -9.82 4.02 6.12
N GLN A 67 -8.71 4.75 5.96
CA GLN A 67 -8.19 5.63 7.02
C GLN A 67 -9.17 6.77 7.35
N ALA A 68 -9.72 7.44 6.33
CA ALA A 68 -10.71 8.49 6.54
C ALA A 68 -11.96 7.95 7.27
N ALA A 69 -12.44 6.76 6.89
CA ALA A 69 -13.57 6.11 7.54
C ALA A 69 -13.28 5.78 9.01
N TYR A 70 -12.08 5.28 9.33
CA TYR A 70 -11.63 5.05 10.70
C TYR A 70 -11.63 6.36 11.51
N LEU A 71 -11.01 7.42 10.98
CA LEU A 71 -10.95 8.73 11.63
C LEU A 71 -12.33 9.33 11.90
N VAL A 72 -13.27 9.16 10.96
CA VAL A 72 -14.67 9.56 11.15
C VAL A 72 -15.34 8.71 12.23
N GLY A 73 -15.11 7.39 12.25
CA GLY A 73 -15.69 6.48 13.25
C GLY A 73 -15.26 6.81 14.68
N ILE A 74 -13.98 7.11 14.90
CA ILE A 74 -13.45 7.48 16.23
C ILE A 74 -13.76 8.93 16.63
N SER A 75 -14.30 9.75 15.72
CA SER A 75 -14.70 11.12 16.03
C SER A 75 -16.02 11.18 16.82
N ASP A 76 -16.80 10.08 16.87
CA ASP A 76 -17.98 9.99 17.73
C ASP A 76 -17.59 9.95 19.22
N PRO A 77 -18.23 10.77 20.09
CA PRO A 77 -17.90 10.81 21.52
C PRO A 77 -18.09 9.49 22.28
N ASN A 78 -18.90 8.57 21.76
CA ASN A 78 -19.12 7.24 22.37
C ASN A 78 -18.14 6.19 21.83
N SER A 79 -17.39 6.50 20.78
CA SER A 79 -16.38 5.61 20.23
C SER A 79 -15.13 5.57 21.12
N GLN A 80 -14.45 4.43 21.10
CA GLN A 80 -13.11 4.28 21.67
C GLN A 80 -12.13 4.04 20.53
N ALA A 81 -11.07 4.86 20.47
CA ALA A 81 -10.04 4.70 19.44
C ALA A 81 -9.33 3.34 19.59
N GLY A 82 -9.34 2.55 18.52
CA GLY A 82 -8.50 1.37 18.40
C GLY A 82 -7.03 1.80 18.45
N HIS A 83 -6.26 1.25 19.37
CA HIS A 83 -4.83 1.51 19.37
C HIS A 83 -4.16 0.56 18.37
N GLN A 84 -3.49 1.12 17.36
CA GLN A 84 -2.47 0.36 16.64
C GLN A 84 -1.50 -0.20 17.71
N GLY A 85 -1.24 -1.51 17.67
CA GLY A 85 -0.24 -2.09 18.56
C GLY A 85 1.10 -1.33 18.43
N LEU A 86 1.92 -1.34 19.49
CA LEU A 86 3.21 -0.62 19.52
C LEU A 86 4.15 -0.95 18.33
N VAL A 87 3.86 -2.04 17.61
CA VAL A 87 4.58 -2.52 16.44
C VAL A 87 3.56 -3.08 15.46
N ASP A 88 3.71 -2.79 14.17
CA ASP A 88 3.00 -3.52 13.11
C ASP A 88 3.51 -4.98 13.10
N PRO A 89 2.68 -5.96 13.52
CA PRO A 89 3.12 -7.35 13.65
C PRO A 89 3.49 -7.97 12.30
N ILE A 90 2.94 -7.47 11.19
CA ILE A 90 3.25 -7.94 9.83
C ILE A 90 4.62 -7.42 9.40
N GLN A 91 4.91 -6.14 9.60
CA GLN A 91 6.24 -5.60 9.33
C GLN A 91 7.30 -6.25 10.22
N PHE A 92 7.00 -6.47 11.51
CA PHE A 92 7.91 -7.14 12.41
C PHE A 92 8.15 -8.59 11.99
N ALA A 93 7.10 -9.33 11.60
CA ALA A 93 7.23 -10.69 11.08
C ALA A 93 8.07 -10.73 9.79
N ARG A 94 7.84 -9.80 8.85
CA ARG A 94 8.63 -9.68 7.62
C ARG A 94 10.09 -9.35 7.89
N ALA A 95 10.36 -8.38 8.76
CA ALA A 95 11.72 -8.00 9.15
C ALA A 95 12.43 -9.18 9.85
N ASN A 96 11.75 -9.85 10.78
CA ASN A 96 12.30 -11.03 11.46
C ASN A 96 12.59 -12.16 10.46
N GLN A 97 11.69 -12.43 9.52
CA GLN A 97 11.92 -13.44 8.47
C GLN A 97 13.10 -13.06 7.56
N ALA A 98 13.21 -11.80 7.14
CA ALA A 98 14.31 -11.30 6.34
C ALA A 98 15.65 -11.42 7.08
N ILE A 99 15.68 -11.07 8.36
CA ILE A 99 16.86 -11.22 9.23
C ILE A 99 17.25 -12.70 9.35
N GLN A 100 16.29 -13.59 9.62
CA GLN A 100 16.56 -15.03 9.72
C GLN A 100 17.12 -15.60 8.42
N MET A 101 16.55 -15.22 7.27
CA MET A 101 17.07 -15.63 5.96
C MET A 101 18.47 -15.08 5.71
N ALA A 102 18.73 -13.81 6.03
CA ALA A 102 20.05 -13.20 5.90
C ALA A 102 21.08 -13.89 6.80
N CYS A 103 20.74 -14.19 8.05
CA CYS A 103 21.60 -14.95 8.97
C CYS A 103 21.88 -16.36 8.44
N GLN A 104 20.87 -17.04 7.88
CA GLN A 104 21.05 -18.37 7.30
C GLN A 104 22.00 -18.36 6.10
N ASN A 105 21.92 -17.32 5.25
CA ASN A 105 22.80 -17.13 4.11
C ASN A 105 24.25 -16.80 4.54
N LEU A 106 24.44 -16.06 5.64
CA LEU A 106 25.77 -15.73 6.18
C LEU A 106 26.48 -16.93 6.82
N VAL A 107 25.73 -17.92 7.29
CA VAL A 107 26.25 -19.14 7.94
C VAL A 107 26.43 -20.28 6.92
N ASP A 108 25.88 -20.16 5.71
CA ASP A 108 26.03 -21.15 4.65
C ASP A 108 27.48 -21.17 4.11
N PRO A 109 28.20 -22.31 4.20
CA PRO A 109 29.56 -22.45 3.68
C PRO A 109 29.71 -22.27 2.15
N GLY A 110 28.59 -22.24 1.41
CA GLY A 110 28.55 -22.02 -0.05
C GLY A 110 28.32 -20.57 -0.48
N SER A 111 28.21 -19.62 0.44
CA SER A 111 27.86 -18.23 0.15
C SER A 111 29.00 -17.48 -0.56
N SER A 112 28.69 -16.89 -1.73
CA SER A 112 29.67 -16.14 -2.53
C SER A 112 29.85 -14.70 -1.99
N PRO A 113 31.06 -14.10 -2.05
CA PRO A 113 31.35 -12.77 -1.50
C PRO A 113 30.45 -11.62 -2.00
N SER A 114 29.80 -11.78 -3.16
CA SER A 114 28.89 -10.79 -3.75
C SER A 114 27.52 -10.70 -3.06
N GLN A 115 27.13 -11.66 -2.21
CA GLN A 115 25.87 -11.62 -1.46
C GLN A 115 25.99 -10.94 -0.09
N VAL A 116 27.21 -10.69 0.38
CA VAL A 116 27.47 -10.20 1.75
C VAL A 116 27.53 -8.66 1.81
N ILE A 117 27.66 -7.95 0.69
CA ILE A 117 28.00 -6.51 0.65
C ILE A 117 26.98 -5.67 -0.15
N MET A 118 25.68 -5.82 0.12
CA MET A 118 24.67 -4.81 -0.28
C MET A 118 23.72 -4.58 0.89
N GLY A 119 24.23 -3.91 1.92
CA GLY A 119 23.48 -3.20 2.95
C GLY A 119 23.81 -1.73 2.87
#